data_AF-A0A523FXJ4-F1
#
_entry.id   AF-A0A523FXJ4-F1
#
_cell.length_a   1.000
_cell.length_b   1.000
_cell.length_c   1.000
_cell.angle_alpha   90.00
_cell.angle_beta   90.00
_cell.angle_gamma   90.00
#
_symmetry.space_group_name_H-M   'P 1'
#
loop_
_entity.id
_entity.type
_entity.pdbx_description
1 polymer ?
#
loop_
_entity_poly.entity_id
_entity_poly.type
_entity_poly.pdbx_seq_one_letter_code
_entity_poly.pdbx_strand_id
1 'polypeptide(L)'
;MFDTCWSCEGHNGPDGKLWKTPKVWFRAESQVHLGLLGQCLHDLRLTGAIKAVWQVTLVSVDDQDVETLFCMEPRIEERATELSALQADAQAIAARLPDLMVKQARNANACL
;
A
#
# COMPACT_ATOMS: atom_id res chain seq x y z
N MET A 1 12.56 -9.00 0.93
CA MET A 1 12.45 -7.89 1.91
C MET A 1 11.73 -6.72 1.25
N PHE A 2 11.10 -5.84 2.04
CA PHE A 2 10.67 -4.52 1.57
C PHE A 2 11.58 -3.46 2.17
N ASP A 3 12.00 -2.48 1.37
CA ASP A 3 12.78 -1.36 1.84
C ASP A 3 12.07 -0.05 1.48
N THR A 4 11.55 0.64 2.50
CA THR A 4 10.80 1.89 2.34
C THR A 4 11.76 3.06 2.16
N CYS A 5 11.60 3.82 1.09
CA CYS A 5 12.50 4.93 0.76
C CYS A 5 11.84 6.32 0.87
N TRP A 6 10.51 6.41 0.76
CA TRP A 6 9.79 7.67 0.94
C TRP A 6 8.34 7.43 1.36
N SER A 7 7.74 8.40 2.04
CA SER A 7 6.30 8.38 2.33
C SER A 7 5.70 9.78 2.40
N CYS A 8 4.39 9.85 2.22
CA CYS A 8 3.57 11.03 2.49
C CYS A 8 2.33 10.61 3.27
N GLU A 9 1.96 11.41 4.27
CA GLU A 9 0.77 11.22 5.10
C GLU A 9 -0.54 11.72 4.45
N GLY A 10 -0.44 12.35 3.28
CA GLY A 10 -1.54 13.04 2.62
C GLY A 10 -1.87 14.40 3.25
N HIS A 11 -2.35 15.33 2.43
CA HIS A 11 -2.66 16.69 2.87
C HIS A 11 -3.88 17.23 2.15
N ASN A 12 -4.67 18.04 2.87
CA ASN A 12 -5.68 18.88 2.24
C ASN A 12 -5.03 20.16 1.68
N GLY A 13 -5.60 20.69 0.62
CA GLY A 13 -5.26 22.00 0.09
C GLY A 13 -5.84 23.14 0.93
N PRO A 14 -5.53 24.40 0.59
CA PRO A 14 -6.07 25.57 1.29
C PRO A 14 -7.60 25.69 1.25
N ASP A 15 -8.25 25.03 0.29
CA ASP A 15 -9.72 24.97 0.15
C ASP A 15 -10.36 23.85 1.00
N GLY A 16 -9.55 23.14 1.80
CA GLY A 16 -9.99 22.01 2.62
C GLY A 16 -10.23 20.71 1.85
N LYS A 17 -10.03 20.70 0.52
CA LYS A 17 -10.18 19.49 -0.29
C LYS A 17 -8.91 18.67 -0.28
N LEU A 18 -9.04 17.37 -0.52
CA LEU A 18 -7.90 16.47 -0.63
C LEU A 18 -6.97 16.93 -1.77
N TRP A 19 -5.71 17.26 -1.42
CA TRP A 19 -4.69 17.68 -2.39
C TRP A 19 -3.67 16.57 -2.65
N LYS A 20 -3.16 15.95 -1.58
CA LYS A 20 -2.22 14.82 -1.65
C LYS A 20 -2.80 13.64 -0.92
N THR A 21 -2.63 12.46 -1.50
CA THR A 21 -3.03 11.19 -0.90
C THR A 21 -1.87 10.61 -0.09
N PRO A 22 -2.16 9.87 0.99
CA PRO A 22 -1.12 9.12 1.67
C PRO A 22 -0.51 8.10 0.71
N LYS A 23 0.80 7.94 0.73
CA LYS A 23 1.50 6.94 -0.09
C LYS A 23 2.84 6.55 0.50
N VAL A 24 3.29 5.34 0.18
CA VAL A 24 4.59 4.81 0.62
C VAL A 24 5.32 4.26 -0.59
N TRP A 25 6.54 4.74 -0.82
CA TRP A 25 7.44 4.24 -1.84
C TRP A 25 8.41 3.24 -1.24
N PHE A 26 8.61 2.14 -1.94
CA PHE A 26 9.45 1.06 -1.46
C PHE A 26 10.04 0.24 -2.60
N ARG A 27 11.13 -0.46 -2.29
CA ARG A 27 11.76 -1.47 -3.13
C ARG A 27 11.35 -2.85 -2.63
N ALA A 28 11.31 -3.82 -3.54
CA ALA A 28 11.02 -5.22 -3.22
C ALA A 28 12.00 -6.14 -3.94
N GLU A 29 12.64 -7.04 -3.18
CA GLU A 29 13.59 -8.00 -3.73
C GLU A 29 12.93 -9.14 -4.55
N SER A 30 11.61 -9.32 -4.40
CA SER A 30 10.88 -10.40 -5.06
C SER A 30 9.48 -9.96 -5.45
N GLN A 31 9.10 -10.29 -6.68
CA GLN A 31 7.75 -10.04 -7.20
C GLN A 31 6.67 -10.84 -6.45
N VAL A 32 7.04 -11.98 -5.84
CA VAL A 32 6.11 -12.76 -5.00
C VAL A 32 5.65 -11.94 -3.80
N HIS A 33 6.54 -11.13 -3.21
CA HIS A 33 6.17 -10.25 -2.10
C HIS A 33 5.13 -9.19 -2.52
N LEU A 34 5.19 -8.70 -3.77
CA LEU A 34 4.21 -7.75 -4.29
C LEU A 34 2.82 -8.39 -4.45
N GLY A 35 2.78 -9.63 -4.93
CA GLY A 35 1.54 -10.41 -5.00
C GLY A 35 0.91 -10.63 -3.62
N LEU A 36 1.72 -11.05 -2.65
CA LEU A 36 1.28 -11.23 -1.25
C LEU A 36 0.81 -9.92 -0.62
N LEU A 37 1.52 -8.81 -0.88
CA LEU A 37 1.13 -7.47 -0.43
C LEU A 37 -0.22 -7.07 -0.99
N GLY A 38 -0.42 -7.24 -2.31
CA GLY A 38 -1.71 -7.00 -2.95
C GLY A 38 -2.85 -7.81 -2.34
N GLN A 39 -2.61 -9.10 -2.06
CA GLN A 39 -3.60 -9.96 -1.40
C GLN A 39 -3.91 -9.49 0.03
N CYS A 40 -2.89 -9.11 0.82
CA CYS A 40 -3.11 -8.60 2.18
C CYS A 40 -3.92 -7.30 2.19
N LEU A 41 -3.66 -6.38 1.26
CA LEU A 41 -4.45 -5.15 1.10
C LEU A 41 -5.90 -5.47 0.73
N HIS A 42 -6.11 -6.47 -0.15
CA HIS A 42 -7.45 -6.95 -0.49
C HIS A 42 -8.17 -7.55 0.72
N ASP A 43 -7.51 -8.41 1.51
CA ASP A 43 -8.08 -9.02 2.71
C ASP A 43 -8.44 -7.97 3.76
N LEU A 44 -7.59 -6.95 3.95
CA LEU A 44 -7.89 -5.82 4.82
C LEU A 44 -9.16 -5.07 4.36
N ARG A 45 -9.33 -4.89 3.05
CA ARG A 45 -10.54 -4.26 2.50
C ARG A 45 -11.78 -5.12 2.70
N LEU A 46 -11.70 -6.42 2.42
CA LEU A 46 -12.81 -7.37 2.56
C LEU A 46 -13.28 -7.51 4.01
N THR A 47 -12.35 -7.47 4.96
CA THR A 47 -12.67 -7.52 6.40
C THR A 47 -13.17 -6.19 6.97
N GLY A 48 -13.22 -5.13 6.15
CA GLY A 48 -13.60 -3.79 6.58
C GLY A 48 -12.56 -3.09 7.46
N ALA A 49 -11.33 -3.62 7.52
CA ALA A 49 -10.22 -3.02 8.25
C ALA A 49 -9.78 -1.68 7.68
N ILE A 50 -9.93 -1.54 6.36
CA ILE A 50 -9.71 -0.31 5.60
C ILE A 50 -10.94 -0.02 4.74
N LYS A 51 -11.19 1.27 4.51
CA LYS A 51 -12.36 1.75 3.75
C LYS A 51 -12.06 1.92 2.28
N ALA A 52 -10.92 2.51 1.94
CA ALA A 52 -10.50 2.74 0.58
C ALA A 52 -9.87 1.47 -0.02
N VAL A 53 -9.89 1.39 -1.34
CA VAL A 53 -9.08 0.40 -2.07
C VAL A 53 -7.66 0.92 -2.12
N TRP A 54 -6.71 0.13 -1.61
CA TRP A 54 -5.28 0.41 -1.72
C TRP A 54 -4.65 -0.48 -2.78
N GLN A 55 -3.72 0.07 -3.54
CA GLN A 55 -3.07 -0.61 -4.66
C GLN A 55 -1.55 -0.47 -4.57
N VAL A 56 -0.85 -1.43 -5.18
CA VAL A 56 0.59 -1.36 -5.42
C VAL A 56 0.80 -0.99 -6.88
N THR A 57 1.51 0.10 -7.15
CA THR A 57 1.82 0.61 -8.48
C THR A 57 3.33 0.60 -8.72
N LEU A 58 3.72 0.42 -9.98
CA LEU A 58 5.09 0.61 -10.43
C LEU A 58 5.35 2.11 -10.63
N VAL A 59 6.33 2.68 -9.95
CA VAL A 59 6.67 4.11 -10.04
C VAL A 59 7.68 4.35 -11.16
N SER A 60 8.77 3.61 -11.13
CA SER A 60 9.84 3.70 -12.12
C SER A 60 10.59 2.39 -12.23
N VAL A 61 11.12 2.15 -13.43
CA VAL A 61 12.18 1.19 -13.69
C VAL A 61 13.31 2.05 -14.23
N ASP A 62 14.36 2.26 -13.43
CA ASP A 62 15.53 2.95 -13.92
C ASP A 62 16.31 1.98 -14.83
N ASP A 63 16.76 2.46 -15.98
CA ASP A 63 17.52 1.70 -16.96
C ASP A 63 19.05 1.74 -16.70
N GLN A 64 19.48 2.63 -15.80
CA GLN A 64 20.85 2.78 -15.31
C GLN A 64 21.03 2.26 -13.87
N ASP A 65 19.98 2.32 -13.03
CA ASP A 65 19.94 1.74 -11.67
C ASP A 65 19.00 0.53 -11.58
N VAL A 66 19.49 -0.60 -11.07
CA VAL A 66 18.88 -1.95 -11.19
C VAL A 66 17.62 -2.12 -10.32
N GLU A 67 17.17 -1.10 -9.59
CA GLU A 67 16.16 -1.25 -8.56
C GLU A 67 14.78 -0.74 -9.01
N THR A 68 13.82 -1.67 -9.07
CA THR A 68 12.43 -1.36 -9.37
C THR A 68 11.77 -0.67 -8.17
N LEU A 69 11.16 0.50 -8.40
CA LEU A 69 10.49 1.27 -7.37
C LEU A 69 8.98 1.10 -7.43
N PHE A 70 8.38 0.76 -6.30
CA PHE A 70 6.94 0.58 -6.15
C PHE A 70 6.34 1.63 -5.23
N CYS A 71 5.04 1.86 -5.37
CA CYS A 71 4.26 2.74 -4.52
C CYS A 71 3.02 2.02 -4.03
N MET A 72 2.75 2.09 -2.74
CA MET A 72 1.48 1.72 -2.14
C MET A 72 0.66 2.99 -1.90
N GLU A 73 -0.51 3.08 -2.51
CA GLU A 73 -1.37 4.28 -2.43
C GLU A 73 -2.87 3.92 -2.54
N PRO A 74 -3.78 4.76 -2.02
CA PRO A 74 -5.20 4.57 -2.20
C PRO A 74 -5.60 4.89 -3.65
N ARG A 75 -6.49 4.08 -4.21
CA ARG A 75 -7.18 4.37 -5.46
C ARG A 75 -8.25 5.42 -5.18
N ILE A 76 -8.15 6.55 -5.85
CA ILE A 76 -9.14 7.62 -5.76
C ILE A 76 -10.32 7.27 -6.68
N GLU A 77 -11.41 6.83 -6.06
CA GLU A 77 -12.69 6.62 -6.73
C GLU A 77 -13.47 7.94 -6.81
N GLU A 78 -14.50 8.01 -7.66
CA GLU A 78 -15.30 9.23 -7.90
C GLU A 78 -15.98 9.78 -6.64
N ARG A 79 -16.14 8.96 -5.59
CA ARG A 79 -16.62 9.44 -4.30
C ARG A 79 -15.51 10.14 -3.53
N ALA A 80 -15.78 11.36 -3.09
CA ALA A 80 -14.91 12.13 -2.22
C ALA A 80 -14.54 11.29 -0.99
N THR A 81 -13.26 10.93 -0.89
CA THR A 81 -12.71 10.25 0.28
C THR A 81 -12.00 11.27 1.15
N GLU A 82 -12.39 11.38 2.41
CA GLU A 82 -11.77 12.31 3.35
C GLU A 82 -10.34 11.88 3.69
N LEU A 83 -9.43 12.86 3.82
CA LEU A 83 -8.04 12.60 4.20
C LEU A 83 -7.94 11.80 5.51
N SER A 84 -8.77 12.13 6.50
CA SER A 84 -8.83 11.44 7.79
C SER A 84 -9.10 9.94 7.64
N ALA A 85 -9.98 9.56 6.70
CA ALA A 85 -10.27 8.16 6.40
C ALA A 85 -9.07 7.45 5.76
N LEU A 86 -8.38 8.12 4.84
CA LEU A 86 -7.17 7.57 4.21
C LEU A 86 -6.02 7.41 5.22
N GLN A 87 -5.88 8.35 6.15
CA GLN A 87 -4.88 8.28 7.22
C GLN A 87 -5.20 7.17 8.22
N ALA A 88 -6.47 6.98 8.57
CA ALA A 88 -6.90 5.85 9.40
C ALA A 88 -6.63 4.51 8.71
N ASP A 89 -6.90 4.41 7.41
CA ASP A 89 -6.56 3.21 6.63
C ASP A 89 -5.04 2.94 6.64
N ALA A 90 -4.22 3.97 6.44
CA ALA A 90 -2.76 3.83 6.47
C ALA A 90 -2.26 3.31 7.83
N GLN A 91 -2.83 3.80 8.94
CA GLN A 91 -2.53 3.31 10.28
C GLN A 91 -2.95 1.84 10.46
N ALA A 92 -4.14 1.47 9.98
CA ALA A 92 -4.63 0.09 10.04
C ALA A 92 -3.77 -0.86 9.20
N ILE A 93 -3.30 -0.43 8.03
CA ILE A 93 -2.35 -1.17 7.20
C ILE A 93 -1.05 -1.38 7.97
N ALA A 94 -0.43 -0.30 8.48
CA ALA A 94 0.84 -0.39 9.21
C ALA A 94 0.76 -1.34 10.43
N ALA A 95 -0.35 -1.31 11.16
CA ALA A 95 -0.55 -2.13 12.35
C ALA A 95 -0.77 -3.62 12.05
N ARG A 96 -1.30 -3.98 10.87
CA ARG A 96 -1.78 -5.35 10.59
C ARG A 96 -1.02 -6.06 9.47
N LEU A 97 -0.44 -5.30 8.55
CA LEU A 97 0.19 -5.84 7.34
C LEU A 97 1.34 -6.80 7.65
N PRO A 98 2.25 -6.55 8.62
CA PRO A 98 3.35 -7.48 8.91
C PRO A 98 2.86 -8.89 9.28
N ASP A 99 1.88 -8.99 10.18
CA ASP A 99 1.33 -10.28 10.62
C ASP A 99 0.58 -11.00 9.49
N LEU A 100 -0.17 -10.26 8.67
CA LEU A 100 -0.86 -10.81 7.51
C LEU A 100 0.11 -11.34 6.47
N MET A 101 1.19 -10.61 6.17
CA MET A 101 2.23 -11.03 5.25
C MET A 101 2.90 -12.34 5.69
N VAL A 102 3.24 -12.47 6.98
CA VAL A 102 3.81 -13.71 7.54
C VAL A 102 2.83 -14.87 7.42
N LYS A 103 1.55 -14.63 7.73
CA LYS A 103 0.50 -15.65 7.63
C LYS A 103 0.33 -16.12 6.18
N GLN A 104 0.24 -15.20 5.22
CA GLN A 104 0.06 -15.53 3.82
C GLN A 104 1.28 -16.25 3.22
N ALA A 105 2.49 -15.82 3.58
CA ALA A 105 3.72 -16.50 3.15
C ALA A 105 3.78 -17.97 3.65
N ARG A 106 3.37 -18.23 4.89
CA ARG A 106 3.28 -19.61 5.43
C ARG A 106 2.27 -20.46 4.69
N ASN A 107 1.10 -19.91 4.37
CA ASN A 107 0.07 -20.63 3.63
C ASN A 107 0.52 -20.96 2.20
N ALA A 108 1.20 -20.03 1.52
CA ALA A 108 1.72 -20.26 0.18
C ALA A 108 2.76 -21.40 0.15
N ASN A 109 3.63 -21.48 1.16
CA ASN A 109 4.62 -22.55 1.29
C ASN A 109 4.02 -23.91 1.64
N ALA A 110 2.81 -23.96 2.21
CA ALA A 110 2.13 -25.22 2.54
C ALA A 110 1.39 -25.85 1.34
N CYS A 111 1.23 -25.09 0.24
CA CYS A 111 0.61 -25.54 -1.01
C CYS A 111 1.62 -26.02 -2.06
N LEU A 112 2.93 -25.99 -1.76
CA LEU A 112 4.03 -26.48 -2.60
C LEU A 112 4.60 -27.77 -2.01
#